data_AF-H1PPI0-F1
#
_entry.id   AF-H1PPI0-F1
#
_cell.length_a   1.000
_cell.length_b   1.000
_cell.length_c   1.000
_cell.angle_alpha   90.00
_cell.angle_beta   90.00
_cell.angle_gamma   90.00
#
_symmetry.space_group_name_H-M   'P 1'
#
loop_
_entity.id
_entity.type
_entity.pdbx_description
1 polymer ?
#
loop_
_entity_poly.entity_id
_entity_poly.type
_entity_poly.pdbx_seq_one_letter_code
_entity_poly.pdbx_strand_id
1 'polypeptide(L)'
;MYFKKEIDLAKRSIHVSRAISKLPGRSAELEETARILANRYTQYDVKETLKNMYRYNREIPDIKKKLIADTIKFFNSRMKKERRLG
;
A
#
# COMPACT_ATOMS: atom_id res chain seq x y z
N MET A 1 -2.61 -4.17 -15.31
CA MET A 1 -2.89 -3.82 -13.90
C MET A 1 -1.65 -3.16 -13.30
N TYR A 2 -1.75 -1.90 -12.88
CA TYR A 2 -0.61 -1.05 -12.49
C TYR A 2 0.08 -1.46 -11.17
N PHE A 3 -0.63 -2.21 -10.30
CA PHE A 3 -0.13 -2.61 -8.97
C PHE A 3 -0.21 -4.13 -8.71
N LYS A 4 -0.60 -4.93 -9.71
CA LYS A 4 -0.81 -6.38 -9.53
C LYS A 4 0.44 -7.08 -8.98
N LYS A 5 1.62 -6.74 -9.52
CA LYS A 5 2.89 -7.32 -9.10
C LYS A 5 3.19 -7.04 -7.62
N GLU A 6 2.97 -5.81 -7.19
CA GLU A 6 3.22 -5.39 -5.80
C GLU A 6 2.19 -5.98 -4.84
N ILE A 7 0.92 -6.11 -5.25
CA ILE A 7 -0.13 -6.78 -4.47
C ILE A 7 0.18 -8.27 -4.32
N ASP A 8 0.62 -8.95 -5.39
CA ASP A 8 1.01 -10.36 -5.32
C ASP A 8 2.25 -10.57 -4.43
N LEU A 9 3.19 -9.63 -4.42
CA LEU A 9 4.29 -9.63 -3.46
C LEU A 9 3.78 -9.45 -2.03
N ALA A 10 2.92 -8.47 -1.78
CA ALA A 10 2.36 -8.19 -0.47
C ALA A 10 1.59 -9.39 0.10
N LYS A 11 0.84 -10.10 -0.76
CA LYS A 11 0.11 -11.33 -0.40
C LYS A 11 0.98 -12.47 0.09
N ARG A 12 2.30 -12.45 -0.14
CA ARG A 12 3.20 -13.45 0.46
C ARG A 12 3.29 -13.33 1.99
N SER A 13 2.90 -12.19 2.57
CA SER A 13 2.67 -12.08 4.01
C SER A 13 1.33 -12.71 4.36
N ILE A 14 1.33 -13.63 5.33
CA ILE A 14 0.10 -14.27 5.82
C ILE A 14 -0.90 -13.25 6.39
N HIS A 15 -0.41 -12.18 7.02
CA HIS A 15 -1.25 -11.14 7.59
C HIS A 15 -1.92 -10.30 6.49
N VAL A 16 -1.17 -9.94 5.44
CA VAL A 16 -1.72 -9.22 4.29
C VAL A 16 -2.70 -10.10 3.52
N SER A 17 -2.34 -11.37 3.28
CA SER A 17 -3.23 -12.31 2.59
C SER A 17 -4.57 -12.47 3.32
N ARG A 18 -4.54 -12.67 4.64
CA ARG A 18 -5.75 -12.75 5.48
C ARG A 18 -6.56 -11.44 5.48
N ALA A 19 -5.90 -10.30 5.47
CA ALA A 19 -6.58 -9.02 5.44
C ALA A 19 -7.23 -8.74 4.08
N ILE A 20 -6.58 -9.14 2.98
CA ILE A 20 -7.15 -9.06 1.63
C ILE A 20 -8.32 -10.02 1.47
N SER A 21 -8.27 -11.22 2.04
CA SER A 21 -9.38 -12.18 1.92
C SER A 21 -10.66 -11.71 2.64
N LYS A 22 -10.56 -10.75 3.56
CA LYS A 22 -11.71 -10.11 4.23
C LYS A 22 -12.37 -9.02 3.39
N LEU A 23 -11.76 -8.57 2.29
CA LEU A 23 -12.36 -7.58 1.40
C LEU A 23 -13.37 -8.25 0.45
N PRO A 24 -14.56 -7.65 0.20
CA PRO A 24 -15.55 -8.22 -0.71
C PRO A 24 -15.01 -8.38 -2.13
N GLY A 25 -14.22 -7.43 -2.64
CA GLY A 25 -13.54 -7.52 -3.93
C GLY A 25 -12.10 -8.06 -3.88
N ARG A 26 -11.63 -8.54 -2.71
CA ARG A 26 -10.27 -9.06 -2.48
C ARG A 26 -9.19 -8.14 -3.06
N SER A 27 -8.36 -8.67 -3.98
CA SER A 27 -7.27 -7.94 -4.61
C SER A 27 -7.74 -6.84 -5.56
N ALA A 28 -8.93 -6.95 -6.16
CA ALA A 28 -9.45 -5.92 -7.06
C ALA A 28 -9.78 -4.63 -6.29
N GLU A 29 -10.40 -4.76 -5.13
CA GLU A 29 -10.75 -3.63 -4.26
C GLU A 29 -9.52 -2.95 -3.64
N LEU A 30 -8.53 -3.76 -3.27
CA LEU A 30 -7.23 -3.21 -2.84
C LEU A 30 -6.53 -2.48 -3.99
N GLU A 31 -6.59 -3.01 -5.22
CA GLU A 31 -6.01 -2.34 -6.38
C GLU A 31 -6.73 -1.04 -6.72
N GLU A 32 -8.05 -0.99 -6.60
CA GLU A 32 -8.82 0.26 -6.78
C GLU A 32 -8.38 1.33 -5.77
N THR A 33 -8.24 0.94 -4.50
CA THR A 33 -7.71 1.82 -3.45
C THR A 33 -6.30 2.33 -3.81
N ALA A 34 -5.43 1.45 -4.30
CA ALA A 34 -4.08 1.81 -4.75
C ALA A 34 -4.10 2.79 -5.93
N ARG A 35 -5.02 2.63 -6.89
CA ARG A 35 -5.17 3.57 -8.01
C ARG A 35 -5.64 4.94 -7.55
N ILE A 36 -6.62 5.01 -6.64
CA ILE A 36 -7.10 6.27 -6.06
C ILE A 36 -5.95 7.00 -5.34
N LEU A 37 -5.16 6.26 -4.55
CA LEU A 37 -3.99 6.81 -3.86
C LEU A 37 -2.92 7.31 -4.84
N ALA A 38 -2.69 6.60 -5.94
CA ALA A 38 -1.70 6.98 -6.92
C ALA A 38 -2.06 8.25 -7.68
N ASN A 39 -3.35 8.50 -7.89
CA ASN A 39 -3.85 9.76 -8.46
C ASN A 39 -3.69 10.95 -7.50
N ARG A 40 -3.79 10.69 -6.18
CA ARG A 40 -3.67 11.73 -5.15
C ARG A 40 -2.23 12.03 -4.74
N TYR A 41 -1.38 11.01 -4.72
CA TYR A 41 0.04 11.09 -4.36
C TYR A 41 0.86 10.78 -5.61
N THR A 42 1.64 9.70 -5.60
CA THR A 42 2.36 9.22 -6.78
C THR A 42 2.26 7.71 -6.88
N GLN A 43 2.40 7.18 -8.10
CA GLN A 43 2.50 5.73 -8.32
C GLN A 43 3.70 5.12 -7.58
N TYR A 44 4.79 5.88 -7.45
CA TYR A 44 5.99 5.43 -6.74
C TYR A 44 5.70 5.19 -5.25
N ASP A 45 5.07 6.14 -4.58
CA ASP A 45 4.78 6.05 -3.14
C ASP A 45 3.83 4.88 -2.84
N VAL A 46 2.85 4.64 -3.71
CA VAL A 46 1.93 3.50 -3.57
C VAL A 46 2.64 2.17 -3.81
N LYS A 47 3.51 2.07 -4.84
CA LYS A 47 4.28 0.85 -5.11
C LYS A 47 5.22 0.50 -3.97
N GLU A 48 5.94 1.48 -3.43
CA GLU A 48 6.84 1.28 -2.30
C GLU A 48 6.07 0.88 -1.04
N THR A 49 4.91 1.50 -0.81
CA THR A 49 4.03 1.11 0.30
C THR A 49 3.58 -0.34 0.18
N LEU A 50 3.07 -0.77 -0.98
CA LEU A 50 2.65 -2.15 -1.22
C LEU A 50 3.81 -3.16 -1.08
N LYS A 51 5.02 -2.83 -1.55
CA LYS A 51 6.20 -3.66 -1.32
C LYS A 51 6.52 -3.79 0.17
N ASN A 52 6.43 -2.70 0.92
CA ASN A 52 6.64 -2.72 2.37
C ASN A 52 5.56 -3.52 3.10
N MET A 53 4.35 -3.64 2.53
CA MET A 53 3.30 -4.47 3.12
C MET A 53 3.70 -5.94 3.27
N TYR A 54 4.54 -6.47 2.37
CA TYR A 54 5.10 -7.83 2.51
C TYR A 54 5.84 -8.05 3.84
N ARG A 55 6.43 -7.01 4.42
CA ARG A 55 7.18 -7.10 5.68
C ARG A 55 6.31 -7.04 6.93
N TYR A 56 4.99 -6.90 6.79
CA TYR A 56 4.09 -6.88 7.93
C TYR A 56 4.04 -8.24 8.61
N ASN A 57 4.35 -8.23 9.91
CA ASN A 57 4.39 -9.39 10.81
C ASN A 57 3.31 -9.32 11.91
N ARG A 58 2.33 -8.42 11.76
CA ARG A 58 1.22 -8.23 12.70
C ARG A 58 -0.10 -8.24 11.94
N GLU A 59 -1.17 -8.57 12.65
CA GLU A 59 -2.50 -8.53 12.09
C GLU A 59 -2.84 -7.14 11.55
N ILE A 60 -3.52 -7.12 10.39
CA ILE A 60 -4.01 -5.92 9.75
C ILE A 60 -5.55 -5.97 9.81
N PRO A 61 -6.18 -5.19 10.71
CA PRO A 61 -7.64 -5.17 10.84
C PRO A 61 -8.33 -4.66 9.57
N ASP A 62 -7.78 -3.61 8.96
CA ASP A 62 -8.30 -2.99 7.74
C ASP A 62 -7.14 -2.65 6.79
N ILE A 63 -6.98 -3.47 5.75
CA ILE A 63 -5.90 -3.36 4.77
C ILE A 63 -5.99 -2.08 3.93
N LYS A 64 -7.19 -1.54 3.69
CA LYS A 64 -7.39 -0.31 2.91
C LYS A 64 -6.95 0.90 3.71
N LYS A 65 -7.45 1.03 4.96
CA LYS A 65 -6.98 2.09 5.87
C LYS A 65 -5.49 2.02 6.08
N LYS A 66 -4.94 0.79 6.18
CA LYS A 66 -3.51 0.60 6.35
C LYS A 66 -2.69 1.09 5.14
N LEU A 67 -3.10 0.70 3.93
CA LEU A 67 -2.48 1.16 2.69
C LEU A 67 -2.52 2.70 2.59
N ILE A 68 -3.67 3.32 2.89
CA ILE A 68 -3.83 4.78 2.89
C ILE A 68 -2.86 5.44 3.87
N ALA A 69 -2.87 5.01 5.14
CA ALA A 69 -2.06 5.61 6.19
C ALA A 69 -0.56 5.51 5.90
N ASP A 70 -0.09 4.33 5.45
CA ASP A 70 1.31 4.13 5.16
C ASP A 70 1.76 4.90 3.91
N THR A 71 0.91 5.00 2.89
CA THR A 71 1.20 5.82 1.70
C THR A 71 1.35 7.29 2.06
N ILE A 72 0.45 7.84 2.88
CA ILE A 72 0.53 9.22 3.37
C ILE A 72 1.82 9.44 4.16
N LYS A 73 2.14 8.51 5.07
CA LYS A 73 3.36 8.58 5.89
C LYS A 73 4.62 8.55 5.03
N PHE A 74 4.67 7.67 4.05
CA PHE A 74 5.80 7.54 3.13
C PHE A 74 5.98 8.80 2.28
N PHE A 75 4.90 9.29 1.66
CA PHE A 75 4.89 10.52 0.89
C PHE A 75 5.39 11.72 1.71
N ASN A 76 4.80 11.96 2.89
CA ASN A 76 5.20 13.06 3.76
C ASN A 76 6.68 12.96 4.19
N SER A 77 7.15 11.75 4.46
CA SER A 77 8.56 11.50 4.82
C SER A 77 9.51 11.80 3.66
N ARG A 78 9.12 11.43 2.42
CA ARG A 78 9.88 11.72 1.20
C ARG A 78 9.92 13.22 0.92
N MET A 79 8.77 13.90 0.92
CA MET A 79 8.69 15.34 0.70
C MET A 79 9.49 16.13 1.75
N LYS A 80 9.50 15.68 3.02
CA LYS A 80 10.32 16.30 4.08
C LYS A 80 11.82 16.15 3.83
N LYS A 81 12.27 15.02 3.25
CA LYS A 81 13.67 14.82 2.89
C LYS A 81 14.07 15.69 1.69
N GLU A 82 13.23 15.76 0.67
CA GLU A 82 13.48 16.60 -0.51
C GLU A 82 13.61 18.09 -0.13
N ARG A 83 12.73 18.60 0.75
CA ARG A 83 12.82 19.97 1.28
C ARG A 83 14.07 20.29 2.12
N ARG A 84 14.81 19.27 2.59
CA ARG A 84 16.05 19.47 3.36
C ARG A 84 17.30 19.43 2.49
N LEU A 85 17.17 18.97 1.24
CA LEU A 85 18.26 18.77 0.31
C LEU A 85 18.25 19.80 -0.84
N GLY A 86 17.15 20.52 -1.03
CA GLY A 86 17.06 21.71 -1.88
C GLY A 86 17.14 22.97 -1.05
#